data_AF-A0A7V9DVT2-F1
#
_entry.id   AF-A0A7V9DVT2-F1
#
_cell.length_a   1.000
_cell.length_b   1.000
_cell.length_c   1.000
_cell.angle_alpha   90.00
_cell.angle_beta   90.00
_cell.angle_gamma   90.00
#
_symmetry.space_group_name_H-M   'P 1'
#
loop_
_entity.id
_entity.type
_entity.pdbx_description
1 polymer ?
#
loop_
_entity_poly.entity_id
_entity_poly.type
_entity_poly.pdbx_seq_one_letter_code
_entity_poly.pdbx_strand_id
1 'polypeptide(L)'
;MSSIDRNESWTAVALDALWWLRPIAWAALFCMLWFAVVAPAQADIFPFPPPGTGCPPNTSCVPGGGFPGGGNPGQCTPNPNGNPGCNGAGNPVDIITGNKYQHEIDLAPLPGEMGLHFSRHYNSNSTHRGLTGVGWRSSYEVVLVDLGSALQIIDADGRRLTFDRQTQHPGLCVGARPEDGRVIVDDSDKESAGRTTKPTARTYRWQRLDGSEYIFSSGSGDGHPLQSIRAASGATTTLTYLGGALDSVRDAQGRTLRFIYSRPVAAGSTRYRMLALAAIDTPVGRISYQHDENGRLQTVTQPNGLVRRYHYEAERQGTAANTWALTGISVEYVQGGQPRVERLATYTYNAQGRAVHT
;
A
#
# COMPACT_ATOMS: atom_id res chain seq x y z
N MET A 1 56.54 -22.14 72.56
CA MET A 1 55.48 -21.29 73.16
C MET A 1 54.17 -21.77 72.53
N SER A 2 53.40 -22.72 73.07
CA SER A 2 52.60 -22.68 74.33
C SER A 2 51.69 -21.43 74.35
N SER A 3 50.35 -21.49 74.49
CA SER A 3 49.38 -22.57 74.75
C SER A 3 47.93 -22.04 74.54
N ILE A 4 46.93 -22.90 74.23
CA ILE A 4 45.71 -23.26 75.03
C ILE A 4 44.59 -22.17 75.03
N ASP A 5 43.27 -22.43 74.90
CA ASP A 5 42.40 -23.61 74.76
C ASP A 5 40.92 -23.18 74.56
N ARG A 6 40.11 -24.05 73.88
CA ARG A 6 38.75 -24.59 74.21
C ARG A 6 37.57 -23.66 74.61
N ASN A 7 36.26 -23.94 74.41
CA ASN A 7 35.47 -25.10 73.96
C ASN A 7 33.98 -24.69 73.75
N GLU A 8 33.26 -25.40 72.85
CA GLU A 8 31.95 -26.13 73.00
C GLU A 8 30.73 -25.51 73.76
N SER A 9 29.46 -25.94 73.67
CA SER A 9 28.47 -26.46 72.68
C SER A 9 27.19 -26.88 73.46
N TRP A 10 26.04 -27.09 72.78
CA TRP A 10 24.75 -27.75 73.21
C TRP A 10 23.78 -26.92 74.10
N THR A 11 22.43 -26.97 74.05
CA THR A 11 21.37 -28.02 73.90
C THR A 11 20.03 -27.33 73.44
N ALA A 12 19.14 -27.83 72.55
CA ALA A 12 18.20 -28.98 72.53
C ALA A 12 16.74 -28.72 73.04
N VAL A 13 15.77 -29.39 72.38
CA VAL A 13 14.34 -29.69 72.76
C VAL A 13 13.28 -28.61 72.38
N ALA A 14 12.33 -28.75 71.45
CA ALA A 14 11.30 -29.76 71.02
C ALA A 14 9.90 -29.59 71.66
N LEU A 15 8.85 -29.94 70.88
CA LEU A 15 7.39 -30.07 71.16
C LEU A 15 6.58 -28.76 70.97
N ASP A 16 5.38 -28.69 70.38
CA ASP A 16 4.35 -29.68 69.99
C ASP A 16 3.32 -28.95 69.04
N ALA A 17 2.80 -29.56 67.96
CA ALA A 17 1.43 -30.12 67.85
C ALA A 17 0.27 -29.08 68.04
N LEU A 18 -0.87 -29.02 67.34
CA LEU A 18 -1.57 -29.79 66.31
C LEU A 18 -2.90 -28.98 66.01
N TRP A 19 -3.29 -28.78 64.74
CA TRP A 19 -4.68 -28.91 64.17
C TRP A 19 -5.80 -27.85 64.36
N TRP A 20 -6.85 -27.66 63.51
CA TRP A 20 -7.31 -27.93 62.11
C TRP A 20 -8.54 -26.99 61.84
N LEU A 21 -8.83 -26.66 60.56
CA LEU A 21 -10.12 -26.28 59.87
C LEU A 21 -11.22 -25.32 60.45
N ARG A 22 -11.48 -24.21 59.69
CA ARG A 22 -12.73 -23.59 59.08
C ARG A 22 -14.14 -23.72 59.76
N PRO A 23 -15.23 -23.01 59.33
CA PRO A 23 -15.47 -21.69 58.67
C PRO A 23 -16.63 -20.88 59.35
N ILE A 24 -17.17 -19.78 58.76
CA ILE A 24 -18.62 -19.40 58.67
C ILE A 24 -18.79 -17.99 58.07
N ALA A 25 -19.75 -17.85 57.15
CA ALA A 25 -20.16 -16.64 56.42
C ALA A 25 -21.33 -15.93 57.10
N TRP A 26 -21.42 -14.59 57.01
CA TRP A 26 -22.67 -13.82 57.16
C TRP A 26 -22.70 -12.62 56.19
N ALA A 27 -23.84 -12.44 55.53
CA ALA A 27 -24.18 -11.38 54.60
C ALA A 27 -24.98 -10.26 55.31
N ALA A 28 -24.89 -9.02 54.82
CA ALA A 28 -25.98 -8.05 54.92
C ALA A 28 -25.84 -6.92 53.88
N LEU A 29 -26.97 -6.64 53.21
CA LEU A 29 -27.27 -5.58 52.27
C LEU A 29 -27.00 -4.16 52.83
N PHE A 30 -26.61 -3.23 51.94
CA PHE A 30 -27.24 -1.91 51.92
C PHE A 30 -27.35 -1.38 50.47
N CYS A 31 -28.55 -0.88 50.17
CA CYS A 31 -29.04 -0.40 48.90
C CYS A 31 -28.83 1.12 48.80
N MET A 32 -28.41 1.65 47.64
CA MET A 32 -28.84 2.97 47.16
C MET A 32 -28.55 3.12 45.66
N LEU A 33 -29.63 3.34 44.92
CA LEU A 33 -29.68 3.67 43.49
C LEU A 33 -29.10 5.06 43.19
N TRP A 34 -28.45 5.20 42.03
CA TRP A 34 -28.56 6.41 41.21
C TRP A 34 -28.36 6.10 39.71
N PHE A 35 -29.07 6.89 38.89
CA PHE A 35 -29.45 6.69 37.48
C PHE A 35 -28.33 6.74 36.44
N ALA A 36 -28.48 5.96 35.35
CA ALA A 36 -28.19 6.42 33.99
C ALA A 36 -29.01 5.62 32.97
N VAL A 37 -30.03 6.28 32.39
CA VAL A 37 -30.82 5.77 31.27
C VAL A 37 -29.97 5.86 30.00
N VAL A 38 -29.66 4.71 29.38
CA VAL A 38 -29.07 4.66 28.04
C VAL A 38 -30.21 4.55 27.04
N ALA A 39 -30.41 5.60 26.24
CA ALA A 39 -31.29 5.56 25.08
C ALA A 39 -30.64 4.73 23.95
N PRO A 40 -31.38 3.88 23.23
CA PRO A 40 -30.86 3.23 22.04
C PRO A 40 -30.78 4.26 20.89
N ALA A 41 -29.58 4.46 20.34
CA ALA A 41 -29.40 5.18 19.09
C ALA A 41 -30.05 4.36 17.96
N GLN A 42 -31.14 4.88 17.40
CA GLN A 42 -31.76 4.33 16.21
C GLN A 42 -30.85 4.61 15.01
N ALA A 43 -30.49 3.55 14.27
CA ALA A 43 -29.81 3.66 12.99
C ALA A 43 -30.81 4.12 11.94
N ASP A 44 -30.61 5.31 11.38
CA ASP A 44 -31.37 5.77 10.23
C ASP A 44 -30.99 4.95 8.99
N ILE A 45 -31.96 4.19 8.50
CA ILE A 45 -31.90 3.40 7.27
C ILE A 45 -32.15 4.37 6.11
N PHE A 46 -31.11 4.72 5.35
CA PHE A 46 -31.31 5.39 4.06
C PHE A 46 -31.80 4.35 3.02
N PRO A 47 -32.93 4.59 2.34
CA PRO A 47 -33.44 3.66 1.32
C PRO A 47 -32.61 3.80 0.03
N PHE A 48 -31.93 2.73 -0.36
CA PHE A 48 -31.40 2.59 -1.73
C PHE A 48 -32.56 2.36 -2.72
N PRO A 49 -32.51 2.92 -3.94
CA PRO A 49 -33.49 2.61 -4.97
C PRO A 49 -33.35 1.16 -5.48
N PRO A 50 -34.44 0.54 -5.97
CA PRO A 50 -34.47 -0.86 -6.40
C PRO A 50 -33.64 -1.14 -7.67
N PRO A 51 -33.27 -2.41 -7.94
CA PRO A 51 -32.31 -2.77 -8.98
C PRO A 51 -32.93 -2.67 -10.38
N GLY A 52 -32.36 -1.85 -11.25
CA GLY A 52 -32.76 -1.72 -12.65
C GLY A 52 -31.62 -1.23 -13.54
N THR A 53 -31.29 -2.05 -14.55
CA THR A 53 -30.40 -1.84 -15.71
C THR A 53 -28.90 -1.66 -15.43
N GLY A 54 -28.13 -2.65 -15.88
CA GLY A 54 -26.74 -2.86 -15.51
C GLY A 54 -25.71 -1.95 -16.18
N CYS A 55 -24.63 -1.68 -15.43
CA CYS A 55 -23.34 -1.39 -16.05
C CYS A 55 -22.78 -2.72 -16.62
N PRO A 56 -22.32 -2.75 -17.88
CA PRO A 56 -21.62 -3.92 -18.40
C PRO A 56 -20.33 -4.17 -17.58
N PRO A 57 -19.86 -5.42 -17.47
CA PRO A 57 -18.79 -5.83 -16.53
C PRO A 57 -17.38 -5.28 -16.85
N ASN A 58 -17.27 -4.37 -17.82
CA ASN A 58 -16.03 -3.81 -18.34
C ASN A 58 -15.78 -2.35 -17.88
N THR A 59 -16.80 -1.59 -17.49
CA THR A 59 -16.65 -0.16 -17.21
C THR A 59 -16.85 0.16 -15.74
N SER A 60 -15.82 0.74 -15.11
CA SER A 60 -15.92 1.37 -13.80
C SER A 60 -16.83 2.60 -13.90
N CYS A 61 -18.07 2.45 -13.44
CA CYS A 61 -19.05 3.53 -13.35
C CYS A 61 -18.80 4.34 -12.06
N VAL A 62 -18.23 5.54 -12.17
CA VAL A 62 -18.28 6.59 -11.12
C VAL A 62 -18.71 7.90 -11.79
N PRO A 63 -19.71 8.64 -11.27
CA PRO A 63 -20.03 9.99 -11.73
C PRO A 63 -18.87 10.94 -11.45
N GLY A 64 -18.51 11.75 -12.44
CA GLY A 64 -17.32 12.59 -12.43
C GLY A 64 -17.21 13.54 -11.24
N GLY A 65 -16.12 13.39 -10.47
CA GLY A 65 -15.48 14.44 -9.69
C GLY A 65 -14.04 14.52 -10.18
N GLY A 66 -13.71 15.57 -10.92
CA GLY A 66 -12.42 15.72 -11.60
C GLY A 66 -11.26 15.93 -10.62
N PHE A 67 -10.28 15.03 -10.68
CA PHE A 67 -8.90 15.33 -10.32
C PHE A 67 -8.14 15.67 -11.61
N PRO A 68 -7.48 16.84 -11.71
CA PRO A 68 -6.70 17.20 -12.88
C PRO A 68 -5.32 16.55 -12.77
N GLY A 69 -5.17 15.34 -13.29
CA GLY A 69 -3.87 14.66 -13.31
C GLY A 69 -3.90 13.16 -13.55
N GLY A 70 -5.09 12.55 -13.56
CA GLY A 70 -5.30 11.19 -14.04
C GLY A 70 -5.85 11.22 -15.46
N GLY A 71 -4.97 11.33 -16.46
CA GLY A 71 -5.30 10.69 -17.73
C GLY A 71 -5.54 9.23 -17.42
N ASN A 72 -6.78 8.77 -17.60
CA ASN A 72 -7.20 7.40 -17.28
C ASN A 72 -6.31 6.42 -18.05
N PRO A 73 -5.34 5.68 -17.46
CA PRO A 73 -4.45 4.82 -18.23
C PRO A 73 -5.18 3.57 -18.77
N GLY A 74 -6.47 3.41 -18.46
CA GLY A 74 -7.33 2.34 -18.96
C GLY A 74 -8.20 2.70 -20.16
N GLN A 75 -8.20 3.95 -20.63
CA GLN A 75 -8.83 4.31 -21.90
C GLN A 75 -7.75 4.63 -22.94
N CYS A 76 -7.48 3.66 -23.80
CA CYS A 76 -6.89 3.95 -25.10
C CYS A 76 -7.92 4.73 -25.91
N THR A 77 -7.90 6.06 -25.87
CA THR A 77 -8.56 6.85 -26.91
C THR A 77 -7.68 6.80 -28.15
N PRO A 78 -8.24 6.55 -29.35
CA PRO A 78 -7.49 6.70 -30.59
C PRO A 78 -6.97 8.14 -30.68
N ASN A 79 -5.64 8.33 -30.63
CA ASN A 79 -5.05 9.61 -30.99
C ASN A 79 -5.25 9.80 -32.52
N PRO A 80 -5.80 10.92 -32.99
CA PRO A 80 -5.96 11.18 -34.43
C PRO A 80 -4.64 11.19 -35.22
N ASN A 81 -3.49 11.21 -34.53
CA ASN A 81 -2.16 11.41 -35.13
C ASN A 81 -1.31 10.13 -35.32
N GLY A 82 -1.92 8.94 -35.39
CA GLY A 82 -1.28 7.78 -36.04
C GLY A 82 0.01 7.23 -35.42
N ASN A 83 0.16 7.26 -34.08
CA ASN A 83 1.28 6.59 -33.42
C ASN A 83 0.96 5.08 -33.22
N PRO A 84 1.82 4.12 -33.65
CA PRO A 84 1.51 2.69 -33.61
C PRO A 84 1.78 2.11 -32.22
N GLY A 85 0.88 2.37 -31.26
CA GLY A 85 1.09 1.98 -29.86
C GLY A 85 -0.07 1.27 -29.15
N CYS A 86 -1.26 1.22 -29.73
CA CYS A 86 -2.43 0.65 -29.05
C CYS A 86 -3.23 -0.29 -29.98
N ASN A 87 -2.74 -1.51 -30.15
CA ASN A 87 -3.45 -2.60 -30.83
C ASN A 87 -4.08 -3.57 -29.80
N GLY A 88 -4.89 -3.07 -28.87
CA GLY A 88 -5.57 -3.90 -27.86
C GLY A 88 -6.99 -3.42 -27.60
N ALA A 89 -7.98 -4.32 -27.73
CA ALA A 89 -9.34 -4.10 -27.26
C ALA A 89 -9.47 -4.66 -25.83
N GLY A 90 -9.99 -3.87 -24.88
CA GLY A 90 -10.15 -4.30 -23.48
C GLY A 90 -8.85 -4.33 -22.66
N ASN A 91 -8.94 -4.97 -21.49
CA ASN A 91 -7.94 -4.99 -20.42
C ASN A 91 -6.52 -5.37 -20.92
N PRO A 92 -5.61 -4.41 -21.18
CA PRO A 92 -4.71 -4.52 -22.31
C PRO A 92 -3.56 -5.50 -22.10
N VAL A 93 -3.37 -6.36 -23.10
CA VAL A 93 -2.12 -7.10 -23.35
C VAL A 93 -1.61 -6.64 -24.70
N ASP A 94 -0.34 -6.25 -24.77
CA ASP A 94 0.33 -6.03 -26.03
C ASP A 94 0.53 -7.37 -26.73
N ILE A 95 -0.16 -7.57 -27.85
CA ILE A 95 -0.11 -8.83 -28.61
C ILE A 95 1.28 -9.15 -29.18
N ILE A 96 2.11 -8.13 -29.41
CA ILE A 96 3.46 -8.28 -29.98
C ILE A 96 4.47 -8.58 -28.89
N THR A 97 4.44 -7.82 -27.79
CA THR A 97 5.43 -7.94 -26.71
C THR A 97 5.02 -8.92 -25.62
N GLY A 98 3.73 -9.30 -25.54
CA GLY A 98 3.17 -10.07 -24.45
C GLY A 98 3.05 -9.29 -23.14
N ASN A 99 3.31 -7.98 -23.15
CA ASN A 99 3.23 -7.18 -21.95
C ASN A 99 1.77 -6.96 -21.52
N LYS A 100 1.41 -7.47 -20.34
CA LYS A 100 0.11 -7.25 -19.70
C LYS A 100 0.18 -6.03 -18.79
N TYR A 101 -0.77 -5.11 -18.96
CA TYR A 101 -1.02 -4.05 -18.01
C TYR A 101 -2.39 -4.22 -17.34
N GLN A 102 -2.49 -3.96 -16.04
CA GLN A 102 -3.75 -4.01 -15.29
C GLN A 102 -3.82 -2.83 -14.33
N HIS A 103 -4.96 -2.15 -14.25
CA HIS A 103 -5.26 -1.18 -13.19
C HIS A 103 -6.40 -1.72 -12.32
N GLU A 104 -6.27 -1.57 -11.00
CA GLU A 104 -7.25 -1.99 -10.01
C GLU A 104 -7.43 -0.88 -8.98
N ILE A 105 -8.68 -0.60 -8.59
CA ILE A 105 -9.01 0.34 -7.53
C ILE A 105 -9.55 -0.49 -6.37
N ASP A 106 -8.77 -0.60 -5.29
CA ASP A 106 -9.22 -1.37 -4.13
C ASP A 106 -10.00 -0.48 -3.16
N LEU A 107 -9.66 0.81 -3.07
CA LEU A 107 -10.40 1.83 -2.34
C LEU A 107 -10.65 3.04 -3.25
N ALA A 108 -11.91 3.27 -3.59
CA ALA A 108 -12.31 4.48 -4.30
C ALA A 108 -12.03 5.73 -3.45
N PRO A 109 -11.74 6.89 -4.08
CA PRO A 109 -11.49 8.13 -3.35
C PRO A 109 -12.63 8.44 -2.39
N LEU A 110 -12.30 8.56 -1.11
CA LEU A 110 -13.27 8.96 -0.11
C LEU A 110 -13.67 10.43 -0.32
N PRO A 111 -14.88 10.84 0.09
CA PRO A 111 -15.33 12.23 -0.08
C PRO A 111 -14.38 13.24 0.57
N GLY A 112 -14.31 14.44 -0.02
CA GLY A 112 -13.41 15.51 0.40
C GLY A 112 -12.21 15.68 -0.53
N GLU A 113 -11.63 16.88 -0.52
CA GLU A 113 -10.40 17.13 -1.28
C GLU A 113 -9.27 16.24 -0.77
N MET A 114 -8.55 15.61 -1.72
CA MET A 114 -7.49 14.64 -1.43
C MET A 114 -7.93 13.49 -0.50
N GLY A 115 -9.18 13.05 -0.62
CA GLY A 115 -9.63 11.89 0.13
C GLY A 115 -8.79 10.65 -0.15
N LEU A 116 -8.63 9.82 0.89
CA LEU A 116 -7.88 8.56 0.78
C LEU A 116 -8.41 7.71 -0.38
N HIS A 117 -7.49 7.15 -1.15
CA HIS A 117 -7.77 6.21 -2.23
C HIS A 117 -6.64 5.18 -2.26
N PHE A 118 -6.91 3.99 -2.78
CA PHE A 118 -5.86 3.01 -2.99
C PHE A 118 -6.10 2.31 -4.31
N SER A 119 -5.16 2.49 -5.24
CA SER A 119 -5.16 1.81 -6.53
C SER A 119 -3.82 1.15 -6.79
N ARG A 120 -3.82 0.20 -7.71
CA ARG A 120 -2.66 -0.61 -8.05
C ARG A 120 -2.55 -0.79 -9.56
N HIS A 121 -1.32 -0.70 -10.06
CA HIS A 121 -0.96 -0.90 -11.45
C HIS A 121 -0.04 -2.10 -11.60
N TYR A 122 -0.41 -3.02 -12.47
CA TYR A 122 0.39 -4.16 -12.86
C TYR A 122 1.07 -3.92 -14.19
N ASN A 123 2.30 -4.40 -14.31
CA ASN A 123 2.99 -4.53 -15.58
C ASN A 123 3.80 -5.84 -15.57
N SER A 124 3.48 -6.79 -16.47
CA SER A 124 4.14 -8.10 -16.47
C SER A 124 5.61 -8.05 -16.89
N ASN A 125 6.06 -6.96 -17.52
CA ASN A 125 7.48 -6.74 -17.83
C ASN A 125 8.23 -6.06 -16.67
N SER A 126 7.54 -5.66 -15.60
CA SER A 126 8.15 -5.07 -14.42
C SER A 126 8.55 -6.12 -13.41
N THR A 127 9.82 -6.08 -12.99
CA THR A 127 10.33 -6.87 -11.86
C THR A 127 10.33 -6.08 -10.55
N HIS A 128 9.72 -4.88 -10.55
CA HIS A 128 9.61 -4.07 -9.34
C HIS A 128 8.82 -4.84 -8.27
N ARG A 129 9.36 -4.84 -7.05
CA ARG A 129 8.73 -5.48 -5.89
C ARG A 129 7.98 -4.42 -5.10
N GLY A 130 6.74 -4.15 -5.50
CA GLY A 130 5.91 -3.16 -4.82
C GLY A 130 5.17 -3.74 -3.62
N LEU A 131 4.44 -2.88 -2.91
CA LEU A 131 3.70 -3.19 -1.68
C LEU A 131 2.81 -4.42 -1.83
N THR A 132 2.14 -4.54 -2.98
CA THR A 132 1.20 -5.64 -3.22
C THR A 132 1.78 -6.78 -4.04
N GLY A 133 3.09 -6.84 -4.26
CA GLY A 133 3.76 -7.96 -4.92
C GLY A 133 4.54 -7.56 -6.18
N VAL A 134 5.24 -8.55 -6.75
CA VAL A 134 6.09 -8.34 -7.93
C VAL A 134 5.24 -7.90 -9.13
N GLY A 135 5.74 -6.89 -9.87
CA GLY A 135 5.07 -6.33 -11.04
C GLY A 135 3.95 -5.34 -10.71
N TRP A 136 3.57 -5.23 -9.43
CA TRP A 136 2.57 -4.27 -8.96
C TRP A 136 3.24 -3.01 -8.36
N ARG A 137 2.59 -1.87 -8.56
CA ARG A 137 2.86 -0.60 -7.85
C ARG A 137 1.54 0.00 -7.40
N SER A 138 1.54 0.67 -6.26
CA SER A 138 0.36 1.34 -5.71
C SER A 138 0.39 2.86 -5.88
N SER A 139 -0.76 3.49 -5.67
CA SER A 139 -0.95 4.95 -5.67
C SER A 139 -0.03 5.73 -4.73
N TYR A 140 0.56 5.06 -3.73
CA TYR A 140 1.46 5.66 -2.75
C TYR A 140 2.93 5.26 -2.94
N GLU A 141 3.25 4.47 -3.97
CA GLU A 141 4.61 4.10 -4.35
C GLU A 141 5.16 5.02 -5.43
N VAL A 142 5.28 6.31 -5.08
CA VAL A 142 5.99 7.31 -5.88
C VAL A 142 7.36 7.53 -5.25
N VAL A 143 8.42 7.46 -6.07
CA VAL A 143 9.80 7.59 -5.59
C VAL A 143 10.58 8.53 -6.48
N LEU A 144 11.43 9.35 -5.87
CA LEU A 144 12.37 10.20 -6.58
C LEU A 144 13.78 9.62 -6.50
N VAL A 145 14.48 9.55 -7.62
CA VAL A 145 15.86 9.08 -7.72
C VAL A 145 16.73 10.26 -8.16
N ASP A 146 17.80 10.56 -7.42
CA ASP A 146 18.80 11.56 -7.80
C ASP A 146 19.88 10.88 -8.66
N LEU A 147 19.96 11.25 -9.94
CA LEU A 147 20.94 10.75 -10.91
C LEU A 147 22.14 11.70 -11.05
N GLY A 148 22.27 12.68 -10.15
CA GLY A 148 23.29 13.72 -10.17
C GLY A 148 22.94 14.85 -11.12
N SER A 149 23.02 14.61 -12.43
CA SER A 149 22.73 15.61 -13.48
C SER A 149 21.23 15.85 -13.71
N ALA A 150 20.40 14.92 -13.27
CA ALA A 150 18.94 15.00 -13.36
C ALA A 150 18.31 14.30 -12.16
N LEU A 151 17.04 14.60 -11.92
CA LEU A 151 16.18 13.83 -11.02
C LEU A 151 15.22 13.00 -11.85
N GLN A 152 14.90 11.80 -11.39
CA GLN A 152 13.88 10.95 -11.98
C GLN A 152 12.79 10.64 -10.97
N ILE A 153 11.55 11.01 -11.27
CA ILE A 153 10.40 10.56 -10.50
C ILE A 153 9.83 9.31 -11.18
N ILE A 154 9.68 8.24 -10.41
CA ILE A 154 8.96 7.05 -10.85
C ILE A 154 7.58 7.09 -10.19
N ASP A 155 6.57 7.32 -11.03
CA ASP A 155 5.18 7.55 -10.64
C ASP A 155 4.48 6.24 -10.20
N ALA A 156 3.26 6.35 -9.69
CA ALA A 156 2.47 5.23 -9.16
C ALA A 156 2.12 4.17 -10.21
N ASP A 157 2.11 4.52 -11.50
CA ASP A 157 1.92 3.62 -12.63
C ASP A 157 3.24 3.04 -13.19
N GLY A 158 4.38 3.45 -12.62
CA GLY A 158 5.72 3.06 -13.06
C GLY A 158 6.32 3.95 -14.15
N ARG A 159 5.60 4.96 -14.63
CA ARG A 159 6.11 5.95 -15.58
C ARG A 159 7.28 6.71 -14.97
N ARG A 160 8.30 6.96 -15.79
CA ARG A 160 9.49 7.71 -15.41
C ARG A 160 9.44 9.12 -15.97
N LEU A 161 9.55 10.09 -15.09
CA LEU A 161 9.63 11.51 -15.38
C LEU A 161 11.05 11.99 -15.12
N THR A 162 11.68 12.59 -16.12
CA THR A 162 13.04 13.13 -15.97
C THR A 162 12.98 14.65 -15.84
N PHE A 163 13.70 15.16 -14.84
CA PHE A 163 13.84 16.58 -14.56
C PHE A 163 15.31 16.97 -14.63
N ASP A 164 15.68 17.77 -15.63
CA ASP A 164 17.06 18.18 -15.85
C ASP A 164 17.46 19.28 -14.86
N ARG A 165 18.58 19.07 -14.18
CA ARG A 165 19.09 20.01 -13.18
C ARG A 165 19.62 21.26 -13.90
N GLN A 166 19.18 22.43 -13.46
CA GLN A 166 19.58 23.70 -14.08
C GLN A 166 21.00 24.09 -13.66
N THR A 167 21.88 24.34 -14.63
CA THR A 167 23.30 24.66 -14.40
C THR A 167 23.47 25.92 -13.55
N GLN A 168 22.66 26.96 -13.78
CA GLN A 168 22.71 28.23 -13.04
C GLN A 168 21.96 28.18 -11.71
N HIS A 169 21.08 27.19 -11.53
CA HIS A 169 20.24 27.04 -10.34
C HIS A 169 20.20 25.56 -9.93
N PRO A 170 21.26 25.04 -9.27
CA PRO A 170 21.37 23.60 -8.98
C PRO A 170 20.27 23.07 -8.03
N GLY A 171 19.57 23.96 -7.31
CA GLY A 171 18.37 23.66 -6.52
C GLY A 171 17.07 23.56 -7.33
N LEU A 172 17.12 23.75 -8.65
CA LEU A 172 15.96 23.69 -9.54
C LEU A 172 16.19 22.67 -10.65
N CYS A 173 15.24 21.75 -10.80
CA CYS A 173 15.19 20.80 -11.91
C CYS A 173 13.88 20.99 -12.67
N VAL A 174 13.91 21.02 -14.00
CA VAL A 174 12.73 21.26 -14.84
C VAL A 174 12.39 20.00 -15.63
N GLY A 175 11.10 19.70 -15.77
CA GLY A 175 10.67 18.52 -16.51
C GLY A 175 11.12 18.59 -17.96
N ALA A 176 11.52 17.45 -18.52
CA ALA A 176 11.84 17.33 -19.94
C ALA A 176 10.65 17.75 -20.84
N ARG A 177 9.43 17.64 -20.30
CA ARG A 177 8.22 18.20 -20.89
C ARG A 177 7.60 19.23 -19.94
N PRO A 178 7.10 20.38 -20.44
CA PRO A 178 6.52 21.42 -19.59
C PRO A 178 5.38 20.93 -18.69
N GLU A 179 4.59 19.95 -19.15
CA GLU A 179 3.48 19.37 -18.37
C GLU A 179 3.91 18.59 -17.13
N ASP A 180 5.16 18.12 -17.09
CA ASP A 180 5.70 17.41 -15.93
C ASP A 180 6.04 18.36 -14.78
N GLY A 181 6.08 19.67 -15.03
CA GLY A 181 6.34 20.70 -14.01
C GLY A 181 7.81 20.82 -13.63
N ARG A 182 8.09 21.07 -12.36
CA ARG A 182 9.46 21.28 -11.85
C ARG A 182 9.68 20.65 -10.48
N VAL A 183 10.93 20.36 -10.14
CA VAL A 183 11.34 19.92 -8.81
C VAL A 183 12.25 20.97 -8.20
N ILE A 184 11.89 21.44 -7.00
CA ILE A 184 12.73 22.27 -6.16
C ILE A 184 13.44 21.36 -5.16
N VAL A 185 14.76 21.54 -5.04
CA VAL A 185 15.62 20.81 -4.11
C VAL A 185 15.92 21.73 -2.93
N ASP A 186 15.35 21.41 -1.79
CA ASP A 186 15.57 22.11 -0.53
C ASP A 186 16.64 21.34 0.26
N ASP A 187 17.88 21.82 0.21
CA ASP A 187 18.93 21.39 1.13
C ASP A 187 18.69 22.08 2.46
N SER A 188 18.12 21.35 3.44
CA SER A 188 17.99 21.91 4.79
C SER A 188 19.38 21.99 5.42
N ASP A 189 20.01 23.15 5.27
CA ASP A 189 21.10 23.57 6.13
C ASP A 189 20.48 23.82 7.50
N LYS A 190 20.80 22.97 8.48
CA LYS A 190 20.81 23.48 9.85
C LYS A 190 22.00 24.43 9.88
N GLU A 191 21.75 25.73 9.70
CA GLU A 191 22.70 26.79 10.08
C GLU A 191 23.00 26.64 11.58
N SER A 192 23.92 25.74 11.91
CA SER A 192 24.61 25.74 13.19
C SER A 192 25.86 26.57 12.99
N ALA A 193 25.74 27.87 13.33
CA ALA A 193 26.82 28.80 13.64
C ALA A 193 28.22 28.38 13.13
N GLY A 194 28.52 28.71 11.88
CA GLY A 194 29.90 28.75 11.38
C GLY A 194 30.62 27.42 11.13
N ARG A 195 29.92 26.27 11.10
CA ARG A 195 30.51 25.00 10.67
C ARG A 195 29.73 24.44 9.50
N THR A 196 30.37 24.30 8.34
CA THR A 196 29.82 23.61 7.15
C THR A 196 29.64 22.12 7.46
N THR A 197 28.57 21.78 8.18
CA THR A 197 28.09 20.41 8.30
C THR A 197 27.32 20.08 7.04
N LYS A 198 27.60 18.92 6.41
CA LYS A 198 26.82 18.42 5.26
C LYS A 198 25.31 18.53 5.58
N PRO A 199 24.45 18.95 4.62
CA PRO A 199 23.02 19.09 4.85
C PRO A 199 22.45 17.80 5.46
N THR A 200 21.82 17.95 6.63
CA THR A 200 21.39 16.79 7.44
C THR A 200 20.15 16.10 6.89
N ALA A 201 19.39 16.76 6.02
CA ALA A 201 18.29 16.17 5.26
C ALA A 201 18.04 16.99 3.97
N ARG A 202 18.03 16.31 2.83
CA ARG A 202 17.60 16.89 1.55
C ARG A 202 16.12 16.58 1.33
N THR A 203 15.34 17.59 0.97
CA THR A 203 13.93 17.46 0.60
C THR A 203 13.75 17.87 -0.85
N TYR A 204 12.88 17.17 -1.57
CA TYR A 204 12.53 17.47 -2.95
C TYR A 204 11.04 17.78 -3.03
N ARG A 205 10.69 18.85 -3.72
CA ARG A 205 9.31 19.31 -3.90
C ARG A 205 9.00 19.34 -5.38
N TRP A 206 8.26 18.35 -5.84
CA TRP A 206 7.75 18.32 -7.20
C TRP A 206 6.48 19.17 -7.28
N GLN A 207 6.55 20.30 -7.99
CA GLN A 207 5.45 21.21 -8.23
C GLN A 207 4.85 20.93 -9.62
N ARG A 208 3.59 20.55 -9.63
CA ARG A 208 2.83 20.25 -10.85
C ARG A 208 2.08 21.49 -11.36
N LEU A 209 1.65 21.44 -12.62
CA LEU A 209 0.94 22.56 -13.25
C LEU A 209 -0.45 22.82 -12.65
N ASP A 210 -1.07 21.84 -12.02
CA ASP A 210 -2.33 21.97 -11.30
C ASP A 210 -2.18 22.64 -9.92
N GLY A 211 -0.95 23.01 -9.54
CA GLY A 211 -0.62 23.60 -8.25
C GLY A 211 -0.46 22.58 -7.11
N SER A 212 -0.60 21.29 -7.39
CA SER A 212 -0.28 20.25 -6.41
C SER A 212 1.23 20.07 -6.24
N GLU A 213 1.63 19.67 -5.03
CA GLU A 213 3.01 19.42 -4.67
C GLU A 213 3.19 18.01 -4.10
N TYR A 214 4.22 17.31 -4.55
CA TYR A 214 4.66 16.03 -3.99
C TYR A 214 6.01 16.25 -3.30
N ILE A 215 6.11 15.82 -2.04
CA ILE A 215 7.27 16.05 -1.19
C ILE A 215 7.98 14.72 -0.94
N PHE A 216 9.27 14.64 -1.27
CA PHE A 216 10.11 13.46 -1.10
C PHE A 216 11.28 13.77 -0.16
N SER A 217 11.61 12.86 0.75
CA SER A 217 12.76 13.00 1.63
C SER A 217 13.17 11.65 2.23
N SER A 218 14.17 11.65 3.11
CA SER A 218 14.51 10.49 3.97
C SER A 218 14.89 9.22 3.20
N GLY A 219 15.46 9.39 2.01
CA GLY A 219 15.89 8.32 1.10
C GLY A 219 17.39 8.06 1.13
N SER A 220 17.77 6.88 0.64
CA SER A 220 19.17 6.47 0.44
C SER A 220 19.24 5.45 -0.69
N GLY A 221 20.21 5.53 -1.60
CA GLY A 221 20.55 4.47 -2.59
C GLY A 221 19.45 4.11 -3.59
N ASP A 222 18.34 3.58 -3.10
CA ASP A 222 17.14 3.12 -3.81
C ASP A 222 16.13 4.23 -4.12
N GLY A 223 16.40 5.46 -3.67
CA GLY A 223 15.59 6.66 -3.92
C GLY A 223 15.02 7.30 -2.65
N HIS A 224 14.28 8.38 -2.87
CA HIS A 224 13.62 9.21 -1.87
C HIS A 224 12.11 8.95 -1.91
N PRO A 225 11.53 8.29 -0.88
CA PRO A 225 10.11 7.98 -0.84
C PRO A 225 9.25 9.24 -0.69
N LEU A 226 8.02 9.16 -1.22
CA LEU A 226 6.98 10.17 -1.07
C LEU A 226 6.59 10.30 0.42
N GLN A 227 6.70 11.50 0.97
CA GLN A 227 6.32 11.81 2.35
C GLN A 227 4.96 12.49 2.44
N SER A 228 4.62 13.29 1.44
CA SER A 228 3.39 14.07 1.45
C SER A 228 2.97 14.49 0.05
N ILE A 229 1.65 14.61 -0.14
CA ILE A 229 1.04 15.24 -1.30
C ILE A 229 0.19 16.41 -0.78
N ARG A 230 0.33 17.59 -1.38
CA ARG A 230 -0.38 18.80 -1.02
C ARG A 230 -1.14 19.33 -2.23
N ALA A 231 -2.43 19.56 -2.12
CA ALA A 231 -3.23 20.22 -3.15
C ALA A 231 -2.95 21.72 -3.19
N ALA A 232 -3.35 22.36 -4.29
CA ALA A 232 -3.25 23.81 -4.45
C ALA A 232 -3.99 24.60 -3.34
N SER A 233 -5.07 24.03 -2.77
CA SER A 233 -5.80 24.63 -1.64
C SER A 233 -5.03 24.59 -0.32
N GLY A 234 -4.02 23.72 -0.21
CA GLY A 234 -3.32 23.40 1.03
C GLY A 234 -3.80 22.13 1.73
N ALA A 235 -4.88 21.48 1.28
CA ALA A 235 -5.24 20.14 1.74
C ALA A 235 -4.05 19.19 1.56
N THR A 236 -3.77 18.36 2.57
CA THR A 236 -2.53 17.57 2.63
C THR A 236 -2.82 16.11 2.98
N THR A 237 -2.21 15.21 2.21
CA THR A 237 -2.06 13.79 2.53
C THR A 237 -0.63 13.54 3.01
N THR A 238 -0.45 12.81 4.10
CA THR A 238 0.86 12.51 4.69
C THR A 238 1.07 11.01 4.80
N LEU A 239 2.27 10.56 4.46
CA LEU A 239 2.71 9.17 4.54
C LEU A 239 3.70 9.03 5.69
N THR A 240 3.59 7.95 6.46
CA THR A 240 4.53 7.63 7.54
C THR A 240 5.18 6.28 7.30
N TYR A 241 6.45 6.16 7.61
CA TYR A 241 7.22 4.94 7.40
C TYR A 241 7.78 4.42 8.72
N LEU A 242 7.78 3.09 8.89
CA LEU A 242 8.38 2.41 10.02
C LEU A 242 9.38 1.36 9.49
N GLY A 243 10.65 1.49 9.86
CA GLY A 243 11.70 0.59 9.38
C GLY A 243 11.87 0.57 7.85
N GLY A 244 11.51 1.68 7.18
CA GLY A 244 11.54 1.82 5.72
C GLY A 244 10.28 1.35 4.98
N ALA A 245 9.36 0.65 5.66
CA ALA A 245 8.08 0.24 5.08
C ALA A 245 7.00 1.29 5.31
N LEU A 246 6.07 1.47 4.36
CA LEU A 246 4.93 2.38 4.50
C LEU A 246 4.02 1.87 5.62
N ASP A 247 3.87 2.63 6.70
CA ASP A 247 3.05 2.26 7.86
C ASP A 247 1.62 2.81 7.73
N SER A 248 1.51 4.09 7.36
CA SER A 248 0.20 4.73 7.25
C SER A 248 0.15 5.87 6.26
N VAL A 249 -1.06 6.13 5.77
CA VAL A 249 -1.39 7.31 4.96
C VAL A 249 -2.57 8.01 5.59
N ARG A 250 -2.43 9.30 5.88
CA ARG A 250 -3.46 10.12 6.52
C ARG A 250 -3.85 11.27 5.61
N ASP A 251 -5.15 11.49 5.42
CA ASP A 251 -5.65 12.63 4.64
C ASP A 251 -5.90 13.88 5.51
N ALA A 252 -6.32 14.97 4.85
CA ALA A 252 -6.58 16.25 5.48
C ALA A 252 -7.77 16.21 6.46
N GLN A 253 -8.68 15.25 6.31
CA GLN A 253 -9.80 15.03 7.23
C GLN A 253 -9.43 14.15 8.42
N GLY A 254 -8.17 13.67 8.48
CA GLY A 254 -7.63 12.88 9.56
C GLY A 254 -7.94 11.38 9.47
N ARG A 255 -8.59 10.93 8.39
CA ARG A 255 -8.81 9.50 8.11
C ARG A 255 -7.48 8.86 7.78
N THR A 256 -7.33 7.58 8.09
CA THR A 256 -6.04 6.88 7.95
C THR A 256 -6.20 5.53 7.27
N LEU A 257 -5.28 5.21 6.34
CA LEU A 257 -4.99 3.84 5.90
C LEU A 257 -3.85 3.29 6.77
N ARG A 258 -4.01 2.09 7.33
CA ARG A 258 -2.94 1.39 8.06
C ARG A 258 -2.50 0.15 7.30
N PHE A 259 -1.22 0.05 7.01
CA PHE A 259 -0.64 -1.03 6.23
C PHE A 259 -0.09 -2.10 7.18
N ILE A 260 -0.56 -3.33 7.01
CA ILE A 260 -0.24 -4.45 7.87
C ILE A 260 0.53 -5.46 7.05
N TYR A 261 1.74 -5.80 7.49
CA TYR A 261 2.62 -6.72 6.79
C TYR A 261 2.68 -8.08 7.50
N SER A 262 2.74 -9.16 6.71
CA SER A 262 3.07 -10.48 7.21
C SER A 262 4.51 -10.51 7.72
N ARG A 263 4.73 -11.18 8.85
CA ARG A 263 6.11 -11.41 9.33
C ARG A 263 6.87 -12.24 8.30
N PRO A 264 8.14 -11.94 8.02
CA PRO A 264 8.93 -12.76 7.12
C PRO A 264 9.06 -14.17 7.72
N VAL A 265 8.78 -15.19 6.91
CA VAL A 265 9.01 -16.59 7.32
C VAL A 265 10.50 -16.77 7.62
N ALA A 266 10.80 -17.42 8.74
CA ALA A 266 12.14 -17.50 9.31
C ALA A 266 13.17 -18.13 8.37
N ALA A 267 14.43 -17.72 8.60
CA ALA A 267 15.62 -17.99 7.82
C ALA A 267 15.93 -19.48 7.59
N GLY A 268 15.74 -19.92 6.35
CA GLY A 268 16.43 -21.07 5.75
C GLY A 268 16.89 -20.80 4.30
N SER A 269 16.44 -19.70 3.71
CA SER A 269 16.84 -19.24 2.38
C SER A 269 17.43 -17.84 2.49
N THR A 270 18.70 -17.71 2.14
CA THR A 270 19.48 -16.46 2.14
C THR A 270 19.00 -15.45 1.10
N ARG A 271 17.83 -15.65 0.45
CA ARG A 271 17.46 -14.88 -0.74
C ARG A 271 16.42 -13.80 -0.58
N TYR A 272 15.46 -13.79 0.35
CA TYR A 272 14.51 -12.66 0.44
C TYR A 272 13.90 -12.49 1.85
N ARG A 273 14.25 -11.39 2.54
CA ARG A 273 13.48 -10.88 3.70
C ARG A 273 12.46 -9.85 3.21
N MET A 274 11.39 -10.31 2.56
CA MET A 274 10.34 -9.40 2.09
C MET A 274 9.20 -9.35 3.10
N LEU A 275 8.81 -8.13 3.50
CA LEU A 275 7.53 -7.89 4.15
C LEU A 275 6.47 -7.89 3.05
N ALA A 276 5.63 -8.93 3.01
CA ALA A 276 4.48 -8.95 2.12
C ALA A 276 3.32 -8.23 2.79
N LEU A 277 2.66 -7.30 2.09
CA LEU A 277 1.47 -6.65 2.62
C LEU A 277 0.36 -7.69 2.81
N ALA A 278 -0.15 -7.82 4.03
CA ALA A 278 -1.22 -8.76 4.38
C ALA A 278 -2.59 -8.07 4.33
N ALA A 279 -2.67 -6.81 4.75
CA ALA A 279 -3.91 -6.06 4.79
C ALA A 279 -3.69 -4.54 4.78
N ILE A 280 -4.74 -3.82 4.40
CA ILE A 280 -4.89 -2.40 4.67
C ILE A 280 -6.19 -2.21 5.45
N ASP A 281 -6.08 -1.64 6.65
CA ASP A 281 -7.25 -1.14 7.37
C ASP A 281 -7.61 0.23 6.82
N THR A 282 -8.82 0.35 6.31
CA THR A 282 -9.37 1.59 5.76
C THR A 282 -10.57 2.07 6.60
N PRO A 283 -10.99 3.34 6.45
CA PRO A 283 -12.21 3.84 7.08
C PRO A 283 -13.50 3.11 6.68
N VAL A 284 -13.48 2.35 5.58
CA VAL A 284 -14.64 1.62 5.05
C VAL A 284 -14.50 0.10 5.19
N GLY A 285 -13.50 -0.35 5.96
CA GLY A 285 -13.25 -1.77 6.26
C GLY A 285 -11.87 -2.24 5.81
N ARG A 286 -11.57 -3.51 6.11
CA ARG A 286 -10.27 -4.13 5.82
C ARG A 286 -10.24 -4.70 4.41
N ILE A 287 -9.18 -4.39 3.67
CA ILE A 287 -8.82 -5.07 2.42
C ILE A 287 -7.66 -6.02 2.73
N SER A 288 -7.77 -7.29 2.34
CA SER A 288 -6.74 -8.31 2.62
C SER A 288 -6.07 -8.79 1.33
N TYR A 289 -4.79 -9.11 1.40
CA TYR A 289 -3.95 -9.51 0.27
C TYR A 289 -3.28 -10.84 0.57
N GLN A 290 -3.19 -11.72 -0.42
CA GLN A 290 -2.41 -12.95 -0.33
C GLN A 290 -1.48 -13.07 -1.52
N HIS A 291 -0.29 -13.59 -1.26
CA HIS A 291 0.76 -13.78 -2.25
C HIS A 291 1.13 -15.25 -2.35
N ASP A 292 1.60 -15.65 -3.52
CA ASP A 292 2.21 -16.96 -3.69
C ASP A 292 3.68 -16.98 -3.21
N GLU A 293 4.31 -18.15 -3.28
CA GLU A 293 5.71 -18.36 -2.86
C GLU A 293 6.73 -17.51 -3.63
N ASN A 294 6.37 -17.03 -4.83
CA ASN A 294 7.21 -16.16 -5.65
C ASN A 294 6.99 -14.66 -5.35
N GLY A 295 6.07 -14.34 -4.42
CA GLY A 295 5.70 -12.97 -4.07
C GLY A 295 4.77 -12.32 -5.10
N ARG A 296 4.09 -13.10 -5.95
CA ARG A 296 3.07 -12.60 -6.86
C ARG A 296 1.74 -12.49 -6.11
N LEU A 297 1.00 -11.41 -6.35
CA LEU A 297 -0.31 -11.24 -5.76
C LEU A 297 -1.27 -12.29 -6.31
N GLN A 298 -1.84 -13.10 -5.42
CA GLN A 298 -2.77 -14.17 -5.78
C GLN A 298 -4.22 -13.76 -5.53
N THR A 299 -4.52 -13.13 -4.39
CA THR A 299 -5.89 -12.72 -4.05
C THR A 299 -5.94 -11.35 -3.38
N VAL A 300 -7.05 -10.65 -3.60
CA VAL A 300 -7.46 -9.44 -2.88
C VAL A 300 -8.89 -9.63 -2.41
N THR A 301 -9.11 -9.54 -1.10
CA THR A 301 -10.44 -9.66 -0.48
C THR A 301 -10.90 -8.29 0.00
N GLN A 302 -12.02 -7.83 -0.56
CA GLN A 302 -12.67 -6.57 -0.22
C GLN A 302 -13.48 -6.70 1.09
N PRO A 303 -13.79 -5.57 1.78
CA PRO A 303 -14.59 -5.58 3.00
C PRO A 303 -15.98 -6.22 2.85
N ASN A 304 -16.54 -6.17 1.64
CA ASN A 304 -17.84 -6.77 1.31
C ASN A 304 -17.76 -8.30 1.04
N GLY A 305 -16.58 -8.90 1.19
CA GLY A 305 -16.34 -10.33 0.95
C GLY A 305 -16.08 -10.70 -0.52
N LEU A 306 -16.10 -9.74 -1.45
CA LEU A 306 -15.73 -9.99 -2.84
C LEU A 306 -14.22 -10.28 -2.92
N VAL A 307 -13.85 -11.37 -3.58
CA VAL A 307 -12.46 -11.79 -3.75
C VAL A 307 -12.09 -11.65 -5.21
N ARG A 308 -11.02 -10.92 -5.51
CA ARG A 308 -10.39 -10.92 -6.84
C ARG A 308 -9.16 -11.83 -6.83
N ARG A 309 -9.10 -12.78 -7.76
CA ARG A 309 -8.00 -13.74 -7.91
C ARG A 309 -7.22 -13.48 -9.20
N TYR A 310 -5.91 -13.47 -9.10
CA TYR A 310 -4.97 -13.32 -10.21
C TYR A 310 -4.29 -14.65 -10.48
N HIS A 311 -4.29 -15.06 -11.75
CA HIS A 311 -3.80 -16.37 -12.17
C HIS A 311 -2.46 -16.26 -12.91
N TYR A 312 -1.54 -17.17 -12.61
CA TYR A 312 -0.23 -17.29 -13.23
C TYR A 312 0.05 -18.77 -13.54
N GLU A 313 -0.73 -19.30 -14.48
CA GLU A 313 -0.76 -20.70 -14.87
C GLU A 313 0.41 -21.03 -15.80
N ALA A 314 1.36 -21.87 -15.35
CA ALA A 314 2.61 -22.13 -16.06
C ALA A 314 2.39 -22.64 -17.49
N GLU A 315 1.37 -23.48 -17.69
CA GLU A 315 0.95 -24.03 -18.98
C GLU A 315 0.42 -22.96 -19.96
N ARG A 316 0.02 -21.79 -19.46
CA ARG A 316 -0.47 -20.66 -20.26
C ARG A 316 0.56 -19.56 -20.46
N GLN A 317 1.67 -19.56 -19.70
CA GLN A 317 2.72 -18.54 -19.79
C GLN A 317 3.67 -18.75 -20.98
N GLY A 318 3.68 -19.95 -21.58
CA GLY A 318 4.41 -20.28 -22.81
C GLY A 318 5.93 -20.43 -22.65
N THR A 319 6.54 -19.68 -21.72
CA THR A 319 7.98 -19.72 -21.43
C THR A 319 8.27 -19.26 -20.00
N ALA A 320 9.38 -19.73 -19.42
CA ALA A 320 9.84 -19.28 -18.10
C ALA A 320 10.16 -17.77 -18.05
N ALA A 321 10.48 -17.14 -19.19
CA ALA A 321 10.68 -15.68 -19.24
C ALA A 321 9.40 -14.90 -18.89
N ASN A 322 8.23 -15.51 -19.07
CA ASN A 322 6.92 -14.96 -18.75
C ASN A 322 6.45 -15.31 -17.33
N THR A 323 7.37 -15.51 -16.38
CA THR A 323 7.04 -15.86 -14.98
C THR A 323 6.02 -14.89 -14.34
N TRP A 324 6.05 -13.62 -14.76
CA TRP A 324 5.13 -12.56 -14.31
C TRP A 324 3.99 -12.31 -15.30
N ALA A 325 3.78 -13.14 -16.32
CA ALA A 325 2.64 -12.94 -17.21
C ALA A 325 1.36 -13.37 -16.49
N LEU A 326 0.39 -12.46 -16.37
CA LEU A 326 -0.94 -12.78 -15.86
C LEU A 326 -1.66 -13.64 -16.91
N THR A 327 -2.21 -14.77 -16.50
CA THR A 327 -2.95 -15.70 -17.37
C THR A 327 -4.46 -15.60 -17.17
N GLY A 328 -4.90 -14.87 -16.15
CA GLY A 328 -6.29 -14.42 -16.06
C GLY A 328 -6.65 -13.81 -14.72
N ILE A 329 -7.93 -13.44 -14.64
CA ILE A 329 -8.52 -12.80 -13.46
C ILE A 329 -9.87 -13.48 -13.19
N SER A 330 -10.10 -13.86 -11.94
CA SER A 330 -11.41 -14.33 -11.47
C SER A 330 -11.95 -13.44 -10.37
N VAL A 331 -13.26 -13.45 -10.19
CA VAL A 331 -13.95 -12.93 -9.02
C VAL A 331 -14.66 -14.06 -8.30
N GLU A 332 -14.60 -14.06 -6.97
CA GLU A 332 -15.35 -14.95 -6.10
C GLU A 332 -16.30 -14.11 -5.25
N TYR A 333 -17.56 -14.53 -5.17
CA TYR A 333 -18.61 -13.83 -4.43
C TYR A 333 -19.66 -14.82 -3.93
N VAL A 334 -20.49 -14.40 -2.98
CA VAL A 334 -21.59 -15.22 -2.45
C VAL A 334 -22.89 -14.80 -3.12
N GLN A 335 -23.62 -15.77 -3.69
CA GLN A 335 -24.95 -15.56 -4.27
C GLN A 335 -25.91 -16.60 -3.71
N GLY A 336 -26.99 -16.16 -3.05
CA GLY A 336 -27.95 -17.07 -2.41
C GLY A 336 -27.32 -17.98 -1.34
N GLY A 337 -26.30 -17.48 -0.62
CA GLY A 337 -25.57 -18.24 0.40
C GLY A 337 -24.55 -19.25 -0.14
N GLN A 338 -24.39 -19.35 -1.46
CA GLN A 338 -23.41 -20.26 -2.09
C GLN A 338 -22.24 -19.46 -2.70
N PRO A 339 -20.99 -19.94 -2.55
CA PRO A 339 -19.86 -19.33 -3.22
C PRO A 339 -19.94 -19.55 -4.73
N ARG A 340 -19.65 -18.50 -5.50
CA ARG A 340 -19.55 -18.50 -6.95
C ARG A 340 -18.18 -18.00 -7.35
N VAL A 341 -17.66 -18.53 -8.46
CA VAL A 341 -16.41 -18.10 -9.08
C VAL A 341 -16.68 -17.82 -10.54
N GLU A 342 -16.28 -16.65 -11.01
CA GLU A 342 -16.41 -16.23 -12.40
C GLU A 342 -15.03 -15.83 -12.94
N ARG A 343 -14.62 -16.36 -14.10
CA ARG A 343 -13.38 -15.97 -14.79
C ARG A 343 -13.70 -14.79 -15.70
N LEU A 344 -13.17 -13.62 -15.34
CA LEU A 344 -13.42 -12.36 -16.05
C LEU A 344 -12.52 -12.19 -17.29
N ALA A 345 -11.32 -12.76 -17.25
CA ALA A 345 -10.36 -12.66 -18.35
C ALA A 345 -9.41 -13.86 -18.38
N THR A 346 -8.97 -14.24 -19.59
CA THR A 346 -8.00 -15.32 -19.80
C THR A 346 -7.00 -14.95 -20.87
N TYR A 347 -5.73 -14.95 -20.51
CA TYR A 347 -4.60 -14.65 -21.37
C TYR A 347 -3.74 -15.89 -21.55
N THR A 348 -3.27 -16.11 -22.78
CA THR A 348 -2.29 -17.18 -23.06
C THR A 348 -1.19 -16.66 -23.95
N TYR A 349 0.01 -17.21 -23.77
CA TYR A 349 1.22 -16.76 -24.43
C TYR A 349 1.92 -17.93 -25.14
N ASN A 350 2.56 -17.65 -26.28
CA ASN A 350 3.35 -18.64 -26.99
C ASN A 350 4.79 -18.75 -26.45
N ALA A 351 5.57 -19.68 -27.00
CA ALA A 351 6.96 -19.91 -26.58
C ALA A 351 7.89 -18.70 -26.80
N GLN A 352 7.52 -17.77 -27.69
CA GLN A 352 8.23 -16.51 -27.93
C GLN A 352 7.80 -15.39 -26.99
N GLY A 353 6.88 -15.68 -26.04
CA GLY A 353 6.40 -14.76 -25.04
C GLY A 353 5.24 -13.87 -25.48
N ARG A 354 4.76 -13.99 -26.72
CA ARG A 354 3.69 -13.15 -27.28
C ARG A 354 2.32 -13.64 -26.84
N ALA A 355 1.37 -12.72 -26.65
CA ALA A 355 0.00 -13.09 -26.34
C ALA A 355 -0.71 -13.66 -27.58
N VAL A 356 -1.39 -14.80 -27.41
CA VAL A 356 -2.13 -15.49 -28.48
C VAL A 356 -3.63 -15.59 -28.20
N HIS A 357 -4.05 -15.29 -26.96
CA HIS A 357 -5.47 -15.16 -26.57
C HIS A 357 -5.58 -14.06 -25.51
N THR A 358 -6.63 -13.24 -25.57
CA THR A 358 -6.92 -12.14 -24.64
C THR A 358 -8.37 -12.08 -24.23
#